data_AF-A3IQR3-F1
#
_entry.id   AF-A3IQR3-F1
#
_cell.length_a   1.000
_cell.length_b   1.000
_cell.length_c   1.000
_cell.angle_alpha   90.00
_cell.angle_beta   90.00
_cell.angle_gamma   90.00
#
_symmetry.space_group_name_H-M   'P 1'
#
loop_
_entity.id
_entity.type
_entity.pdbx_description
1 polymer ?
#
loop_
_entity_poly.entity_id
_entity_poly.type
_entity_poly.pdbx_seq_one_letter_code
_entity_poly.pdbx_strand_id
1 'polypeptide(L)'
;MKTLEKELNLLPSVSFDNLDELPEYSGIYFVIDSSDRMIYIGQSENILNRWKNHHRKLQIEEKHQEIPIRIAWKSWNKEDLKIAEKYYINHYHPLLNGTDVKLPKTIPSEVMLRKLLEKIRLLVIAIGFQKSNNNNLPIIYLKYNYENSGKNGCARIIKEFKKEHPTKETNLKITRTSYGEYRTLYNVRPGSREHKVISRIKSYYNNHWTIPCNGVIIDITPVDKQEFDLLKDNSSFKKLAGIKIHSVENTNIANSFGRVLSLILDDPIPLFYTDL
;
A
#
# COMPACT_ATOMS: atom_id res chain seq x y z
N MET A 1 -26.46 -23.01 -32.71
CA MET A 1 -26.35 -22.24 -31.45
C MET A 1 -26.95 -22.98 -30.25
N LYS A 2 -28.21 -23.44 -30.28
CA LYS A 2 -28.89 -24.11 -29.13
C LYS A 2 -28.22 -25.36 -28.54
N THR A 3 -27.37 -26.08 -29.28
CA THR A 3 -26.77 -27.35 -28.81
C THR A 3 -25.52 -27.14 -27.94
N LEU A 4 -24.76 -26.05 -28.15
CA LEU A 4 -23.50 -25.76 -27.45
C LEU A 4 -23.69 -24.91 -26.18
N GLU A 5 -24.67 -24.00 -26.15
CA GLU A 5 -25.11 -23.31 -24.91
C GLU A 5 -25.47 -24.33 -23.81
N LYS A 6 -26.04 -25.46 -24.23
CA LYS A 6 -26.42 -26.56 -23.34
C LYS A 6 -25.21 -27.26 -22.71
N GLU A 7 -24.04 -27.27 -23.36
CA GLU A 7 -22.83 -27.93 -22.85
C GLU A 7 -22.13 -27.10 -21.77
N LEU A 8 -22.07 -25.77 -21.89
CA LEU A 8 -21.42 -24.89 -20.91
C LEU A 8 -22.16 -24.80 -19.57
N ASN A 9 -23.48 -25.00 -19.59
CA ASN A 9 -24.31 -25.04 -18.38
C ASN A 9 -24.21 -26.37 -17.62
N LEU A 10 -23.66 -27.41 -18.25
CA LEU A 10 -23.43 -28.73 -17.63
C LEU A 10 -22.01 -28.86 -17.05
N LEU A 11 -21.11 -27.92 -17.36
CA LEU A 11 -19.77 -27.94 -16.80
C LEU A 11 -19.79 -27.62 -15.31
N PRO A 12 -18.93 -28.28 -14.51
CA PRO A 12 -18.72 -27.87 -13.13
C PRO A 12 -18.28 -26.41 -13.09
N SER A 13 -18.86 -25.63 -12.18
CA SER A 13 -18.61 -24.20 -12.06
C SER A 13 -18.80 -23.71 -10.63
N VAL A 14 -18.14 -22.60 -10.30
CA VAL A 14 -18.25 -21.90 -9.01
C VAL A 14 -18.58 -20.44 -9.25
N SER A 15 -19.18 -19.77 -8.26
CA SER A 15 -19.28 -18.31 -8.26
C SER A 15 -17.88 -17.68 -8.27
N PHE A 16 -17.75 -16.49 -8.85
CA PHE A 16 -16.51 -15.71 -8.73
C PHE A 16 -16.13 -15.44 -7.26
N ASP A 17 -17.10 -15.42 -6.33
CA ASP A 17 -16.82 -15.26 -4.90
C ASP A 17 -16.15 -16.48 -4.24
N ASN A 18 -16.26 -17.66 -4.87
CA ASN A 18 -15.82 -18.95 -4.31
C ASN A 18 -14.63 -19.54 -5.10
N LEU A 19 -13.63 -18.70 -5.43
CA LEU A 19 -12.47 -19.14 -6.25
C LEU A 19 -11.64 -20.24 -5.58
N ASP A 20 -11.74 -20.39 -4.27
CA ASP A 20 -11.08 -21.43 -3.48
C ASP A 20 -11.64 -22.83 -3.74
N GLU A 21 -12.85 -22.94 -4.31
CA GLU A 21 -13.46 -24.21 -4.72
C GLU A 21 -13.01 -24.68 -6.13
N LEU A 22 -12.14 -23.92 -6.80
CA LEU A 22 -11.64 -24.28 -8.13
C LEU A 22 -10.73 -25.53 -8.08
N PRO A 23 -10.67 -26.32 -9.16
CA PRO A 23 -9.88 -27.54 -9.18
C PRO A 23 -8.37 -27.30 -9.26
N GLU A 24 -7.60 -28.21 -8.67
CA GLU A 24 -6.13 -28.22 -8.70
C GLU A 24 -5.52 -28.99 -9.89
N TYR A 25 -6.31 -29.25 -10.94
CA TYR A 25 -5.86 -29.97 -12.13
C TYR A 25 -5.81 -29.08 -13.38
N SER A 26 -5.27 -29.65 -14.46
CA SER A 26 -5.13 -28.97 -15.75
C SER A 26 -6.43 -28.90 -16.52
N GLY A 27 -6.70 -27.76 -17.16
CA GLY A 27 -7.91 -27.59 -17.93
C GLY A 27 -8.10 -26.23 -18.56
N ILE A 28 -9.24 -26.10 -19.24
CA ILE A 28 -9.75 -24.84 -19.79
C ILE A 28 -10.83 -24.33 -18.85
N TYR A 29 -10.77 -23.06 -18.50
CA TYR A 29 -11.81 -22.38 -17.73
C TYR A 29 -12.48 -21.29 -18.56
N PHE A 30 -13.77 -21.11 -18.30
CA PHE A 30 -14.70 -20.23 -18.98
C PHE A 30 -15.30 -19.28 -17.95
N VAL A 31 -15.11 -17.99 -18.16
CA VAL A 31 -15.68 -16.92 -17.33
C VAL A 31 -16.96 -16.47 -18.01
N ILE A 32 -18.09 -16.72 -17.37
CA ILE A 32 -19.42 -16.58 -17.94
C ILE A 32 -20.25 -15.72 -17.00
N ASP A 33 -20.96 -14.73 -17.52
CA ASP A 33 -21.87 -13.92 -16.70
C ASP A 33 -23.27 -14.55 -16.59
N SER A 34 -24.12 -14.01 -15.73
CA SER A 34 -25.48 -14.50 -15.52
C SER A 34 -26.42 -14.27 -16.71
N SER A 35 -25.97 -13.61 -17.77
CA SER A 35 -26.66 -13.48 -19.06
C SER A 35 -26.12 -14.45 -20.12
N ASP A 36 -25.37 -15.48 -19.68
CA ASP A 36 -24.71 -16.49 -20.52
C ASP A 36 -23.73 -15.90 -21.56
N ARG A 37 -23.16 -14.72 -21.30
CA ARG A 37 -22.15 -14.12 -22.17
C ARG A 37 -20.76 -14.61 -21.79
N MET A 38 -19.98 -15.00 -22.80
CA MET A 38 -18.60 -15.43 -22.63
C MET A 38 -17.68 -14.21 -22.41
N ILE A 39 -17.23 -14.02 -21.17
CA ILE A 39 -16.39 -12.89 -20.78
C ILE A 39 -14.92 -13.17 -21.10
N TYR A 40 -14.43 -14.35 -20.72
CA TYR A 40 -13.03 -14.71 -20.87
C TYR A 40 -12.85 -16.23 -20.91
N ILE A 41 -11.87 -16.71 -21.66
CA ILE A 41 -11.44 -18.10 -21.71
C ILE A 41 -9.95 -18.15 -21.45
N GLY A 42 -9.52 -19.06 -20.59
CA GLY A 42 -8.11 -19.29 -20.36
C GLY A 42 -7.79 -20.75 -20.06
N GLN A 43 -6.50 -21.08 -20.06
CA GLN A 43 -5.99 -22.39 -19.69
C GLN A 43 -5.08 -22.34 -18.45
N SER A 44 -4.94 -23.48 -17.80
CA SER A 44 -3.87 -23.68 -16.81
C SER A 44 -3.55 -25.16 -16.61
N GLU A 45 -2.33 -25.45 -16.14
CA GLU A 45 -1.98 -26.75 -15.56
C GLU A 45 -2.59 -26.97 -14.16
N ASN A 46 -2.99 -25.90 -13.47
CA ASN A 46 -3.67 -25.94 -12.19
C ASN A 46 -4.56 -24.68 -12.08
N ILE A 47 -5.87 -24.87 -12.27
CA ILE A 47 -6.84 -23.77 -12.38
C ILE A 47 -6.87 -22.95 -11.08
N LEU A 48 -6.93 -23.59 -9.91
CA LEU A 48 -6.92 -22.90 -8.61
C LEU A 48 -5.71 -21.96 -8.46
N ASN A 49 -4.49 -22.46 -8.71
CA ASN A 49 -3.28 -21.66 -8.60
C ASN A 49 -3.23 -20.53 -9.64
N ARG A 50 -3.79 -20.72 -10.83
CA ARG A 50 -3.88 -19.68 -11.85
C ARG A 50 -4.70 -18.48 -11.36
N TRP A 51 -5.77 -18.73 -10.61
CA TRP A 51 -6.67 -17.70 -10.12
C TRP A 51 -6.12 -16.87 -8.95
N LYS A 52 -5.10 -17.37 -8.23
CA LYS A 52 -4.40 -16.60 -7.19
C LYS A 52 -3.72 -15.34 -7.76
N ASN A 53 -3.12 -15.44 -8.94
CA ASN A 53 -2.39 -14.35 -9.60
C ASN A 53 -2.95 -14.08 -11.02
N HIS A 54 -4.26 -14.20 -11.19
CA HIS A 54 -4.85 -14.05 -12.51
C HIS A 54 -4.75 -12.60 -12.98
N HIS A 55 -3.99 -12.37 -14.04
CA HIS A 55 -3.71 -11.05 -14.62
C HIS A 55 -4.96 -10.20 -14.97
N ARG A 56 -6.13 -10.83 -15.17
CA ARG A 56 -7.41 -10.12 -15.42
C ARG A 56 -8.39 -10.20 -14.26
N LYS A 57 -7.98 -10.69 -13.08
CA LYS A 57 -8.88 -10.88 -11.92
C LYS A 57 -9.66 -9.60 -11.62
N LEU A 58 -8.97 -8.46 -11.58
CA LEU A 58 -9.57 -7.15 -11.31
C LEU A 58 -10.61 -6.74 -12.36
N GLN A 59 -10.32 -6.90 -13.65
CA GLN A 59 -11.30 -6.57 -14.71
C GLN A 59 -12.55 -7.46 -14.65
N ILE A 60 -12.37 -8.70 -14.21
CA ILE A 60 -13.47 -9.66 -14.06
C ILE A 60 -14.26 -9.34 -12.78
N GLU A 61 -13.59 -8.97 -11.69
CA GLU A 61 -14.21 -8.52 -10.44
C GLU A 61 -15.03 -7.24 -10.64
N GLU A 62 -14.52 -6.25 -11.37
CA GLU A 62 -15.28 -5.04 -11.75
C GLU A 62 -16.56 -5.41 -12.50
N LYS A 63 -16.49 -6.37 -13.43
CA LYS A 63 -17.69 -6.86 -14.13
C LYS A 63 -18.62 -7.66 -13.23
N HIS A 64 -18.08 -8.42 -12.29
CA HIS A 64 -18.85 -9.21 -11.34
C HIS A 64 -19.74 -8.33 -10.45
N GLN A 65 -19.27 -7.14 -10.08
CA GLN A 65 -20.04 -6.15 -9.34
C GLN A 65 -21.24 -5.61 -10.14
N GLU A 66 -21.14 -5.56 -11.47
CA GLU A 66 -22.25 -5.16 -12.34
C GLU A 66 -23.22 -6.31 -12.60
N ILE A 67 -22.68 -7.50 -12.90
CA ILE A 67 -23.44 -8.69 -13.31
C ILE A 67 -22.74 -9.93 -12.75
N PRO A 68 -23.44 -10.81 -12.00
CA PRO A 68 -22.83 -12.01 -11.42
C PRO A 68 -22.09 -12.86 -12.45
N ILE A 69 -20.95 -13.43 -12.05
CA ILE A 69 -20.03 -14.20 -12.89
C ILE A 69 -19.79 -15.55 -12.23
N ARG A 70 -19.76 -16.59 -13.05
CA ARG A 70 -19.30 -17.93 -12.67
C ARG A 70 -18.08 -18.32 -13.49
N ILE A 71 -17.26 -19.17 -12.91
CA ILE A 71 -16.12 -19.80 -13.59
C ILE A 71 -16.45 -21.26 -13.78
N ALA A 72 -16.72 -21.64 -15.02
CA ALA A 72 -16.88 -23.04 -15.42
C ALA A 72 -15.56 -23.61 -15.90
N TRP A 73 -15.38 -24.92 -15.84
CA TRP A 73 -14.15 -25.54 -16.33
C TRP A 73 -14.35 -26.91 -16.94
N LYS A 74 -13.36 -27.32 -17.74
CA LYS A 74 -13.24 -28.64 -18.33
C LYS A 74 -11.81 -29.13 -18.17
N SER A 75 -11.62 -30.32 -17.58
CA SER A 75 -10.32 -30.97 -17.47
C SER A 75 -9.72 -31.19 -18.87
N TRP A 76 -8.41 -30.98 -19.00
CA TRP A 76 -7.70 -31.15 -20.27
C TRP A 76 -6.26 -31.59 -20.06
N ASN A 77 -5.72 -32.32 -21.02
CA ASN A 77 -4.32 -32.76 -21.02
C ASN A 77 -3.37 -31.56 -21.18
N LYS A 78 -2.24 -31.59 -20.48
CA LYS A 78 -1.30 -30.46 -20.42
C LYS A 78 -0.69 -30.14 -21.79
N GLU A 79 -0.44 -31.16 -22.59
CA GLU A 79 0.20 -31.08 -23.89
C GLU A 79 -0.62 -30.25 -24.89
N ASP A 80 -1.96 -30.30 -24.77
CA ASP A 80 -2.88 -29.72 -25.73
C ASP A 80 -3.58 -28.44 -25.23
N LEU A 81 -3.24 -27.94 -24.04
CA LEU A 81 -3.91 -26.78 -23.43
C LEU A 81 -3.93 -25.55 -24.35
N LYS A 82 -2.81 -25.25 -25.00
CA LYS A 82 -2.70 -24.10 -25.92
C LYS A 82 -3.58 -24.26 -27.16
N ILE A 83 -3.67 -25.49 -27.68
CA ILE A 83 -4.48 -25.80 -28.86
C ILE A 83 -5.96 -25.67 -28.50
N ALA A 84 -6.36 -26.24 -27.36
CA ALA A 84 -7.73 -26.17 -26.85
C ALA A 84 -8.16 -24.74 -26.52
N GLU A 85 -7.31 -23.97 -25.82
CA GLU A 85 -7.57 -22.55 -25.53
C GLU A 85 -7.80 -21.75 -26.82
N LYS A 86 -6.91 -21.90 -27.80
CA LYS A 86 -7.03 -21.23 -29.09
C LYS A 86 -8.31 -21.63 -29.82
N TYR A 87 -8.66 -22.91 -29.82
CA TYR A 87 -9.92 -23.40 -30.39
C TYR A 87 -11.13 -22.71 -29.76
N TYR A 88 -11.20 -22.70 -28.42
CA TYR A 88 -12.34 -22.12 -27.71
C TYR A 88 -12.41 -20.59 -27.83
N ILE A 89 -11.28 -19.88 -27.81
CA ILE A 89 -11.24 -18.44 -28.06
C ILE A 89 -11.74 -18.12 -29.47
N ASN A 90 -11.28 -18.86 -30.48
CA ASN A 90 -11.71 -18.66 -31.87
C ASN A 90 -13.18 -19.04 -32.08
N HIS A 91 -13.70 -19.99 -31.31
CA HIS A 91 -15.09 -20.43 -31.44
C HIS A 91 -16.07 -19.47 -30.77
N TYR A 92 -15.75 -19.00 -29.55
CA TYR A 92 -16.67 -18.20 -28.73
C TYR A 92 -16.43 -16.69 -28.80
N HIS A 93 -15.30 -16.24 -29.35
CA HIS A 93 -14.90 -14.82 -29.40
C HIS A 93 -15.16 -14.06 -28.09
N PRO A 94 -14.55 -14.49 -26.95
CA PRO A 94 -14.85 -13.89 -25.65
C PRO A 94 -14.50 -12.40 -25.58
N LEU A 95 -15.28 -11.65 -24.80
CA LEU A 95 -15.18 -10.20 -24.71
C LEU A 95 -13.76 -9.68 -24.36
N LEU A 96 -13.05 -10.36 -23.45
CA LEU A 96 -11.76 -9.90 -22.93
C LEU A 96 -10.55 -10.57 -23.59
N ASN A 97 -10.73 -11.68 -24.32
CA ASN A 97 -9.61 -12.32 -25.00
C ASN A 97 -9.12 -11.45 -26.16
N GLY A 98 -7.82 -11.14 -26.18
CA GLY A 98 -7.22 -10.27 -27.21
C GLY A 98 -7.34 -8.77 -26.95
N THR A 99 -7.96 -8.33 -25.84
CA THR A 99 -7.96 -6.91 -25.44
C THR A 99 -6.74 -6.58 -24.58
N ASP A 100 -6.41 -5.30 -24.45
CA ASP A 100 -5.44 -4.87 -23.44
C ASP A 100 -5.96 -5.15 -22.01
N VAL A 101 -5.03 -5.53 -21.13
CA VAL A 101 -5.31 -5.67 -19.70
C VAL A 101 -5.26 -4.28 -19.07
N LYS A 102 -6.40 -3.75 -18.64
CA LYS A 102 -6.46 -2.52 -17.85
C LYS A 102 -5.86 -2.83 -16.47
N LEU A 103 -4.65 -2.37 -16.22
CA LEU A 103 -4.05 -2.41 -14.88
C LEU A 103 -4.88 -1.51 -13.94
N PRO A 104 -4.96 -1.84 -12.63
CA PRO A 104 -5.72 -1.06 -11.68
C PRO A 104 -5.28 0.42 -11.70
N LYS A 105 -6.27 1.30 -11.82
CA LYS A 105 -6.16 2.74 -11.59
C LYS A 105 -5.71 2.98 -10.15
N THR A 106 -4.50 3.52 -9.98
CA THR A 106 -3.94 4.12 -8.74
C THR A 106 -4.10 3.30 -7.45
N ILE A 107 -2.97 2.80 -6.92
CA ILE A 107 -2.90 2.15 -5.60
C ILE A 107 -3.30 3.17 -4.51
N PRO A 108 -4.22 2.83 -3.59
CA PRO A 108 -4.61 3.70 -2.49
C PRO A 108 -3.40 4.16 -1.66
N SER A 109 -3.43 5.42 -1.22
CA SER A 109 -2.34 6.01 -0.42
C SER A 109 -2.10 5.25 0.87
N GLU A 110 -3.14 4.72 1.49
CA GLU A 110 -3.07 3.91 2.71
C GLU A 110 -2.23 2.65 2.54
N VAL A 111 -2.46 1.88 1.45
CA VAL A 111 -1.69 0.67 1.13
C VAL A 111 -0.21 1.00 0.96
N MET A 112 0.09 2.10 0.28
CA MET A 112 1.47 2.55 0.07
C MET A 112 2.12 3.07 1.35
N LEU A 113 1.34 3.77 2.20
CA LEU A 113 1.81 4.21 3.50
C LEU A 113 2.18 3.02 4.39
N ARG A 114 1.33 1.98 4.44
CA ARG A 114 1.62 0.76 5.21
C ARG A 114 2.91 0.09 4.76
N LYS A 115 3.12 -0.05 3.44
CA LYS A 115 4.37 -0.58 2.86
C LYS A 115 5.59 0.24 3.26
N LEU A 116 5.48 1.57 3.27
CA LEU A 116 6.55 2.45 3.72
C LEU A 116 6.82 2.27 5.23
N LEU A 117 5.78 2.32 6.05
CA LEU A 117 5.88 2.19 7.50
C LEU A 117 6.50 0.85 7.90
N GLU A 118 6.13 -0.25 7.26
CA GLU A 118 6.76 -1.56 7.51
C GLU A 118 8.27 -1.54 7.28
N LYS A 119 8.75 -0.85 6.23
CA LYS A 119 10.19 -0.71 5.96
C LYS A 119 10.92 0.15 6.98
N ILE A 120 10.26 1.14 7.58
CA ILE A 120 10.90 2.10 8.49
C ILE A 120 10.56 1.90 9.97
N ARG A 121 9.63 1.01 10.35
CA ARG A 121 9.03 0.92 11.70
C ARG A 121 10.02 0.80 12.86
N LEU A 122 11.20 0.22 12.62
CA LEU A 122 12.27 0.07 13.64
C LEU A 122 13.24 1.25 13.69
N LEU A 123 13.12 2.17 12.72
CA LEU A 123 14.00 3.32 12.53
C LEU A 123 13.32 4.64 12.92
N VAL A 124 12.04 4.59 13.26
CA VAL A 124 11.24 5.75 13.66
C VAL A 124 10.57 5.52 15.01
N ILE A 125 10.35 6.61 15.74
CA ILE A 125 9.61 6.63 17.01
C ILE A 125 8.54 7.70 16.91
N ALA A 126 7.30 7.34 17.20
CA ALA A 126 6.21 8.29 17.33
C ALA A 126 6.30 9.03 18.67
N ILE A 127 6.34 10.36 18.61
CA ILE A 127 6.42 11.18 19.83
C ILE A 127 5.05 11.71 20.26
N GLY A 128 4.04 11.63 19.41
CA GLY A 128 2.68 12.02 19.73
C GLY A 128 1.93 12.57 18.52
N PHE A 129 0.70 13.01 18.77
CA PHE A 129 -0.15 13.63 17.77
C PHE A 129 -0.66 14.99 18.25
N GLN A 130 -0.74 15.93 17.32
CA GLN A 130 -1.39 17.22 17.51
C GLN A 130 -2.79 17.15 16.91
N LYS A 131 -3.80 17.44 17.74
CA LYS A 131 -5.20 17.50 17.31
C LYS A 131 -5.40 18.60 16.26
N SER A 132 -6.42 18.42 15.42
CA SER A 132 -6.88 19.45 14.49
C SER A 132 -7.30 20.70 15.26
N ASN A 133 -6.87 21.87 14.80
CA ASN A 133 -7.36 23.17 15.27
C ASN A 133 -7.93 23.91 14.06
N ASN A 134 -9.20 24.35 14.14
CA ASN A 134 -10.02 25.27 13.31
C ASN A 134 -9.80 25.37 11.77
N ASN A 135 -8.86 24.64 11.16
CA ASN A 135 -8.58 24.52 9.71
C ASN A 135 -7.40 23.58 9.38
N ASN A 136 -6.64 23.08 10.36
CA ASN A 136 -5.48 22.21 10.11
C ASN A 136 -5.80 20.74 10.33
N LEU A 137 -5.30 19.86 9.46
CA LEU A 137 -5.36 18.41 9.68
C LEU A 137 -4.57 18.02 10.94
N PRO A 138 -4.99 16.97 11.67
CA PRO A 138 -4.18 16.40 12.74
C PRO A 138 -2.81 15.96 12.21
N ILE A 139 -1.78 16.13 13.03
CA ILE A 139 -0.38 15.83 12.66
C ILE A 139 0.18 14.80 13.63
N ILE A 140 0.74 13.73 13.10
CA ILE A 140 1.44 12.68 13.85
C ILE A 140 2.94 12.91 13.67
N TYR A 141 3.66 13.06 14.78
CA TYR A 141 5.08 13.35 14.75
C TYR A 141 5.90 12.09 14.96
N LEU A 142 6.78 11.80 14.01
CA LEU A 142 7.77 10.73 14.07
C LEU A 142 9.19 11.32 14.08
N LYS A 143 10.07 10.68 14.85
CA LYS A 143 11.49 11.02 14.95
C LYS A 143 12.37 9.86 14.47
N TYR A 144 13.50 10.15 13.82
CA TYR A 144 14.49 9.14 13.45
C TYR A 144 15.93 9.62 13.70
N ASN A 145 16.84 8.69 13.99
CA ASN A 145 18.25 9.00 14.17
C ASN A 145 18.92 9.35 12.83
N TYR A 146 19.42 10.60 12.66
CA TYR A 146 20.08 11.02 11.42
C TYR A 146 21.48 10.44 11.22
N GLU A 147 22.15 10.03 12.29
CA GLU A 147 23.49 9.45 12.22
C GLU A 147 23.46 8.10 11.49
N ASN A 148 22.30 7.41 11.53
CA ASN A 148 22.04 6.22 10.72
C ASN A 148 21.72 6.60 9.26
N SER A 149 22.73 7.09 8.56
CA SER A 149 22.68 7.55 7.16
C SER A 149 23.12 6.50 6.14
N GLY A 150 23.38 5.26 6.60
CA GLY A 150 23.84 4.15 5.76
C GLY A 150 22.79 3.63 4.78
N LYS A 151 23.09 2.50 4.12
CA LYS A 151 22.18 1.84 3.16
C LYS A 151 20.79 1.55 3.75
N ASN A 152 20.73 1.27 5.06
CA ASN A 152 19.52 0.94 5.79
C ASN A 152 18.97 2.13 6.62
N GLY A 153 19.45 3.35 6.33
CA GLY A 153 19.01 4.55 7.04
C GLY A 153 17.61 5.00 6.66
N CYS A 154 16.84 5.51 7.63
CA CYS A 154 15.44 5.93 7.44
C CYS A 154 15.27 6.90 6.26
N ALA A 155 16.08 7.97 6.23
CA ALA A 155 16.02 8.97 5.17
C ALA A 155 16.33 8.41 3.78
N ARG A 156 17.16 7.37 3.69
CA ARG A 156 17.49 6.71 2.42
C ARG A 156 16.36 5.80 1.96
N ILE A 157 15.79 5.02 2.88
CA ILE A 157 14.62 4.16 2.60
C ILE A 157 13.45 5.01 2.10
N ILE A 158 13.15 6.16 2.72
CA ILE A 158 12.07 7.06 2.26
C ILE A 158 12.36 7.61 0.85
N LYS A 159 13.63 7.95 0.56
CA LYS A 159 14.05 8.43 -0.79
C LYS A 159 13.91 7.35 -1.85
N GLU A 160 14.38 6.14 -1.56
CA GLU A 160 14.30 5.00 -2.48
C GLU A 160 12.84 4.60 -2.71
N PHE A 161 12.03 4.53 -1.66
CA PHE A 161 10.59 4.25 -1.77
C PHE A 161 9.87 5.27 -2.66
N LYS A 162 10.15 6.58 -2.48
CA LYS A 162 9.58 7.63 -3.35
C LYS A 162 10.01 7.50 -4.81
N LYS A 163 11.22 6.98 -5.07
CA LYS A 163 11.75 6.76 -6.43
C LYS A 163 11.13 5.52 -7.08
N GLU A 164 10.98 4.44 -6.32
CA GLU A 164 10.38 3.17 -6.75
C GLU A 164 8.88 3.30 -7.04
N HIS A 165 8.21 4.23 -6.35
CA HIS A 165 6.76 4.42 -6.45
C HIS A 165 6.41 5.86 -6.83
N PRO A 166 6.59 6.24 -8.11
CA PRO A 166 6.25 7.57 -8.57
C PRO A 166 4.74 7.83 -8.43
N THR A 167 4.36 9.10 -8.27
CA THR A 167 2.98 9.56 -8.04
C THR A 167 1.97 9.22 -9.15
N LYS A 168 2.42 8.59 -10.24
CA LYS A 168 1.53 8.05 -11.28
C LYS A 168 0.87 6.73 -10.87
N GLU A 169 1.47 6.00 -9.92
CA GLU A 169 0.98 4.70 -9.45
C GLU A 169 0.15 4.81 -8.16
N THR A 170 0.25 5.92 -7.43
CA THR A 170 -0.45 6.17 -6.17
C THR A 170 -0.66 7.65 -5.91
N ASN A 171 -1.73 7.99 -5.18
CA ASN A 171 -1.96 9.34 -4.66
C ASN A 171 -1.11 9.67 -3.42
N LEU A 172 -0.30 8.74 -2.90
CA LEU A 172 0.57 9.00 -1.76
C LEU A 172 1.64 10.04 -2.15
N LYS A 173 1.53 11.25 -1.60
CA LYS A 173 2.49 12.32 -1.80
C LYS A 173 3.49 12.34 -0.65
N ILE A 174 4.75 12.02 -0.94
CA ILE A 174 5.85 12.17 0.03
C ILE A 174 6.57 13.48 -0.27
N THR A 175 6.33 14.50 0.54
CA THR A 175 6.93 15.82 0.36
C THR A 175 8.15 15.94 1.24
N ARG A 176 9.24 16.44 0.65
CA ARG A 176 10.47 16.76 1.37
C ARG A 176 10.48 18.26 1.60
N THR A 177 10.36 18.68 2.84
CA THR A 177 10.46 20.10 3.21
C THR A 177 11.93 20.45 3.40
N SER A 178 12.38 21.47 2.66
CA SER A 178 13.57 22.20 3.04
C SER A 178 13.17 23.11 4.21
N TYR A 179 13.95 23.11 5.29
CA TYR A 179 13.75 23.97 6.47
C TYR A 179 12.56 23.56 7.35
N GLY A 180 12.83 22.77 8.39
CA GLY A 180 12.01 22.78 9.60
C GLY A 180 12.52 23.88 10.52
N GLU A 181 11.64 24.68 11.13
CA GLU A 181 11.99 25.48 12.31
C GLU A 181 12.46 24.53 13.41
N TYR A 182 13.77 24.39 13.60
CA TYR A 182 14.31 23.80 14.82
C TYR A 182 14.71 24.97 15.71
N ARG A 183 13.98 25.16 16.81
CA ARG A 183 14.40 26.08 17.87
C ARG A 183 15.64 25.47 18.52
N THR A 184 16.82 25.84 18.04
CA THR A 184 18.02 25.71 18.87
C THR A 184 17.85 26.60 20.09
N LEU A 185 18.48 26.24 21.22
CA LEU A 185 18.64 27.14 22.38
C LEU A 185 19.21 28.52 21.98
N TYR A 186 19.85 28.58 20.81
CA TYR A 186 20.31 29.77 20.13
C TYR A 186 19.23 30.28 19.16
N ASN A 187 18.79 31.52 19.30
CA ASN A 187 17.87 32.16 18.35
C ASN A 187 18.57 32.46 17.02
N VAL A 188 18.88 31.43 16.23
CA VAL A 188 19.51 31.62 14.91
C VAL A 188 18.41 31.88 13.89
N ARG A 189 18.51 33.02 13.17
CA ARG A 189 17.55 33.39 12.12
C ARG A 189 17.43 32.25 11.08
N PRO A 190 16.22 31.72 10.82
CA PRO A 190 16.01 30.73 9.78
C PRO A 190 16.58 31.20 8.44
N GLY A 191 17.38 30.35 7.81
CA GLY A 191 18.01 30.61 6.52
C GLY A 191 19.36 31.35 6.56
N SER A 192 19.84 31.77 7.74
CA SER A 192 21.18 32.35 7.90
C SER A 192 22.30 31.35 7.56
N ARG A 193 23.54 31.84 7.38
CA ARG A 193 24.71 31.00 7.12
C ARG A 193 24.95 30.01 8.28
N GLU A 194 24.85 30.48 9.51
CA GLU A 194 24.97 29.66 10.73
C GLU A 194 23.86 28.61 10.80
N HIS A 195 22.61 29.00 10.53
CA HIS A 195 21.48 28.06 10.49
C HIS A 195 21.70 26.97 9.44
N LYS A 196 22.20 27.33 8.24
CA LYS A 196 22.52 26.37 7.18
C LYS A 196 23.69 25.45 7.56
N VAL A 197 24.70 25.96 8.26
CA VAL A 197 25.84 25.16 8.74
C VAL A 197 25.39 24.17 9.81
N ILE A 198 24.64 24.62 10.82
CA ILE A 198 24.11 23.75 11.89
C ILE A 198 23.17 22.70 11.30
N SER A 199 22.29 23.07 10.35
CA SER A 199 21.41 22.13 9.67
C SER A 199 22.15 21.09 8.83
N ARG A 200 23.32 21.43 8.27
CA ARG A 200 24.17 20.46 7.57
C ARG A 200 24.85 19.52 8.56
N ILE A 201 25.42 20.05 9.64
CA ILE A 201 26.10 19.26 10.68
C ILE A 201 25.13 18.24 11.31
N LYS A 202 23.93 18.70 11.67
CA LYS A 202 22.90 17.86 12.31
C LYS A 202 21.98 17.16 11.31
N SER A 203 22.32 17.15 10.01
CA SER A 203 21.52 16.53 8.95
C SER A 203 20.03 16.93 8.90
N TYR A 204 19.65 18.05 9.52
CA TYR A 204 18.31 18.66 9.43
C TYR A 204 18.03 19.21 8.02
N TYR A 205 19.08 19.52 7.26
CA TYR A 205 18.94 20.03 5.90
C TYR A 205 18.42 18.94 4.96
N ASN A 206 17.23 19.13 4.38
CA ASN A 206 16.60 18.26 3.37
C ASN A 206 16.29 16.83 3.82
N ASN A 207 15.86 16.65 5.06
CA ASN A 207 15.62 15.34 5.67
C ASN A 207 14.33 15.33 6.53
N HIS A 208 13.46 16.32 6.29
CA HIS A 208 12.14 16.44 6.86
C HIS A 208 11.12 15.96 5.82
N TRP A 209 10.25 15.03 6.24
CA TRP A 209 9.27 14.40 5.37
C TRP A 209 7.86 14.63 5.89
N THR A 210 6.96 15.03 5.00
CA THR A 210 5.53 15.16 5.29
C THR A 210 4.76 14.26 4.35
N ILE A 211 3.86 13.46 4.92
CA ILE A 211 3.08 12.45 4.22
C ILE A 211 1.61 12.58 4.63
N PRO A 212 0.77 13.29 3.85
CA PRO A 212 -0.67 13.28 4.07
C PRO A 212 -1.27 11.92 3.67
N CYS A 213 -2.13 11.36 4.52
CA CYS A 213 -2.87 10.14 4.25
C CYS A 213 -4.17 10.14 5.07
N ASN A 214 -5.31 9.81 4.45
CA ASN A 214 -6.61 9.63 5.12
C ASN A 214 -6.97 10.71 6.17
N GLY A 215 -6.76 11.98 5.85
CA GLY A 215 -7.11 13.09 6.74
C GLY A 215 -6.13 13.36 7.89
N VAL A 216 -4.99 12.67 7.93
CA VAL A 216 -3.87 12.96 8.84
C VAL A 216 -2.61 13.36 8.08
N ILE A 217 -1.71 14.08 8.73
CA ILE A 217 -0.35 14.35 8.22
C ILE A 217 0.64 13.60 9.09
N ILE A 218 1.49 12.77 8.48
CA ILE A 218 2.63 12.17 9.16
C ILE A 218 3.85 13.06 8.93
N ASP A 219 4.43 13.52 10.02
CA ASP A 219 5.57 14.43 10.04
C ASP A 219 6.82 13.74 10.59
N ILE A 220 7.78 13.44 9.71
CA ILE A 220 8.99 12.67 10.05
C ILE A 220 10.20 13.60 10.06
N THR A 221 10.84 13.74 11.21
CA THR A 221 11.99 14.63 11.40
C THR A 221 13.19 13.93 12.05
N PRO A 222 14.42 14.34 11.72
CA PRO A 222 15.60 13.76 12.34
C PRO A 222 15.79 14.24 13.79
N VAL A 223 16.53 13.44 14.57
CA VAL A 223 17.10 13.76 15.89
C VAL A 223 18.48 13.12 15.98
N ASP A 224 19.33 13.56 16.91
CA ASP A 224 20.62 12.91 17.16
C ASP A 224 20.45 11.56 17.87
N LYS A 225 21.53 10.80 17.97
CA LYS A 225 21.49 9.46 18.57
C LYS A 225 21.06 9.50 20.05
N GLN A 226 21.54 10.46 20.82
CA GLN A 226 21.24 10.56 22.25
C GLN A 226 19.75 10.81 22.48
N GLU A 227 19.16 11.76 21.73
CA GLU A 227 17.72 12.02 21.77
C GLU A 227 16.91 10.80 21.29
N PHE A 228 17.34 10.13 20.21
CA PHE A 228 16.65 8.95 19.69
C PHE A 228 16.62 7.80 20.70
N ASP A 229 17.76 7.50 21.32
CA ASP A 229 17.89 6.42 22.31
C ASP A 229 17.02 6.73 23.55
N LEU A 230 17.01 7.98 24.02
CA LEU A 230 16.12 8.42 25.11
C LEU A 230 14.64 8.20 24.77
N LEU A 231 14.21 8.56 23.55
CA LEU A 231 12.83 8.33 23.12
C LEU A 231 12.52 6.85 23.06
N LYS A 232 13.47 6.03 22.61
CA LYS A 232 13.29 4.60 22.45
C LYS A 232 13.11 3.91 23.79
N ASP A 233 13.93 4.27 24.77
CA ASP A 233 13.90 3.71 26.13
C ASP A 233 12.60 4.07 26.86
N ASN A 234 11.93 5.15 26.45
CA ASN A 234 10.66 5.62 27.01
C ASN A 234 9.46 5.36 26.07
N SER A 235 9.55 4.33 25.22
CA SER A 235 8.52 3.98 24.25
C SER A 235 8.04 2.55 24.36
N SER A 236 6.80 2.31 23.93
CA SER A 236 6.25 0.97 23.73
C SER A 236 5.68 0.82 22.33
N PHE A 237 5.34 -0.40 21.93
CA PHE A 237 4.73 -0.63 20.63
C PHE A 237 3.26 -0.21 20.61
N LYS A 238 2.93 0.74 19.73
CA LYS A 238 1.56 1.15 19.40
C LYS A 238 1.30 0.94 17.90
N LYS A 239 0.03 0.93 17.51
CA LYS A 239 -0.35 0.82 16.10
C LYS A 239 -0.38 2.20 15.45
N LEU A 240 0.15 2.27 14.23
CA LEU A 240 0.07 3.42 13.35
C LEU A 240 -0.21 2.90 11.94
N ALA A 241 -1.39 3.20 11.41
CA ALA A 241 -1.92 2.60 10.19
C ALA A 241 -1.82 1.05 10.18
N GLY A 242 -2.15 0.41 11.30
CA GLY A 242 -2.11 -1.04 11.49
C GLY A 242 -0.71 -1.60 11.73
N ILE A 243 0.34 -0.79 11.57
CA ILE A 243 1.74 -1.21 11.73
C ILE A 243 2.20 -0.95 13.16
N LYS A 244 2.85 -1.92 13.80
CA LYS A 244 3.45 -1.74 15.13
C LYS A 244 4.70 -0.88 15.04
N ILE A 245 4.69 0.28 15.71
CA ILE A 245 5.80 1.24 15.78
C ILE A 245 6.05 1.62 17.24
N HIS A 246 7.28 2.01 17.58
CA HIS A 246 7.58 2.60 18.87
C HIS A 246 6.83 3.93 19.05
N SER A 247 6.18 4.13 20.18
CA SER A 247 5.53 5.38 20.57
C SER A 247 5.87 5.73 22.01
N VAL A 248 6.23 6.98 22.25
CA VAL A 248 6.52 7.51 23.60
C VAL A 248 5.27 7.44 24.48
N GLU A 249 5.45 7.11 25.76
CA GLU A 249 4.36 6.99 26.74
C GLU A 249 4.27 8.17 27.72
N ASN A 250 5.24 9.08 27.68
CA ASN A 250 5.32 10.21 28.61
C ASN A 250 5.12 11.54 27.86
N THR A 251 4.06 12.27 28.23
CA THR A 251 3.74 13.58 27.65
C THR A 251 4.82 14.62 27.88
N ASN A 252 5.60 14.54 28.97
CA ASN A 252 6.69 15.48 29.23
C ASN A 252 7.83 15.29 28.22
N ILE A 253 8.12 14.03 27.86
CA ILE A 253 9.12 13.70 26.83
C ILE A 253 8.59 14.14 25.46
N ALA A 254 7.32 13.89 25.15
CA ALA A 254 6.68 14.36 23.93
C ALA A 254 6.71 15.89 23.80
N ASN A 255 6.45 16.60 24.89
CA ASN A 255 6.37 18.06 24.92
C ASN A 255 7.74 18.75 25.01
N SER A 256 8.81 18.01 25.33
CA SER A 256 10.18 18.54 25.32
C SER A 256 10.60 19.10 23.94
N PHE A 257 9.91 18.69 22.87
CA PHE A 257 10.09 19.21 21.51
C PHE A 257 9.34 20.53 21.22
N GLY A 258 8.88 21.24 22.25
CA GLY A 258 8.26 22.57 22.13
C GLY A 258 6.86 22.57 21.50
N ARG A 259 6.15 21.44 21.58
CA ARG A 259 4.77 21.28 21.11
C ARG A 259 3.93 20.68 22.22
N VAL A 260 2.64 21.02 22.27
CA VAL A 260 1.68 20.34 23.14
C VAL A 260 1.14 19.16 22.35
N LEU A 261 1.67 17.97 22.64
CA LEU A 261 1.32 16.73 21.96
C LEU A 261 0.47 15.84 22.86
N SER A 262 -0.50 15.16 22.25
CA SER A 262 -1.24 14.07 22.88
C SER A 262 -0.54 12.74 22.60
N LEU A 263 -0.59 11.80 23.55
CA LEU A 263 -0.05 10.45 23.37
C LEU A 263 -0.89 9.65 22.38
N ILE A 264 -0.26 8.78 21.60
CA ILE A 264 -0.95 7.84 20.72
C ILE A 264 -1.42 6.65 21.58
N LEU A 265 -2.69 6.66 21.96
CA LEU A 265 -3.31 5.58 22.73
C LEU A 265 -3.85 4.49 21.78
N ASP A 266 -4.58 4.92 20.76
CA ASP A 266 -5.17 4.11 19.70
C ASP A 266 -4.61 4.50 18.33
N ASP A 267 -4.85 3.69 17.30
CA ASP A 267 -4.39 3.98 15.94
C ASP A 267 -5.06 5.26 15.42
N PRO A 268 -4.30 6.34 15.19
CA PRO A 268 -4.87 7.64 14.85
C PRO A 268 -5.23 7.76 13.36
N ILE A 269 -4.93 6.74 12.54
CA ILE A 269 -5.15 6.76 11.10
C ILE A 269 -6.42 5.96 10.78
N PRO A 270 -7.47 6.59 10.22
CA PRO A 270 -8.65 5.86 9.75
C PRO A 270 -8.23 4.91 8.62
N LEU A 271 -8.35 3.60 8.85
CA LEU A 271 -8.03 2.58 7.87
C LEU A 271 -9.31 2.16 7.14
N PHE A 272 -9.31 2.27 5.82
CA PHE A 272 -10.42 1.83 4.96
C PHE A 272 -10.10 0.50 4.26
N TYR A 273 -8.82 0.08 4.25
CA TYR A 273 -8.33 -1.12 3.58
C TYR A 273 -7.64 -2.03 4.60
N THR A 274 -8.42 -2.68 5.46
CA THR A 274 -7.91 -3.55 6.54
C THR A 274 -7.49 -4.93 6.05
N ASP A 275 -8.07 -5.42 4.94
CA ASP A 275 -8.01 -6.84 4.53
C ASP A 275 -7.35 -7.10 3.16
N LEU A 276 -6.59 -6.14 2.62
CA LEU A 276 -5.75 -6.31 1.42
C LEU A 276 -4.33 -6.78 1.75
#